data_AF-A0A3C0YAY9-F1
#
_entry.id   AF-A0A3C0YAY9-F1
#
_cell.length_a   1.000
_cell.length_b   1.000
_cell.length_c   1.000
_cell.angle_alpha   90.00
_cell.angle_beta   90.00
_cell.angle_gamma   90.00
#
_symmetry.space_group_name_H-M   'P 1'
#
loop_
_entity.id
_entity.type
_entity.pdbx_description
1 polymer ?
#
loop_
_entity_poly.entity_id
_entity_poly.type
_entity_poly.pdbx_seq_one_letter_code
_entity_poly.pdbx_strand_id
1 'polypeptide(L)'
;GSSPSMKWINPPVAYMLHAGVPRLLAAGVHLPCLHDGDSHRVALEAYPGLLAREVLGNRSYKSDDKAKQTPDRLIARKDLITALEHGQTRLGLRLKVSHAQRDALTDDASGDSLDAVLCLLQAAWAAQQGLPRYGLPPEMDPLEGWIVTA
;
A
#
# COMPACT_ATOMS: atom_id res chain seq x y z
N GLY A 1 1.71 -10.88 -9.13
CA GLY A 1 2.99 -10.37 -9.68
C GLY A 1 3.08 -8.88 -9.47
N SER A 2 4.30 -8.37 -9.28
CA SER A 2 4.65 -6.95 -9.42
C SER A 2 4.90 -6.64 -10.91
N SER A 3 4.72 -5.37 -11.32
CA SER A 3 5.12 -4.95 -12.67
C SER A 3 6.58 -4.50 -12.65
N PRO A 4 7.34 -4.68 -13.75
CA PRO A 4 8.74 -4.24 -13.81
C PRO A 4 8.90 -2.73 -13.59
N SER A 5 9.94 -2.31 -12.86
CA SER A 5 10.29 -0.91 -12.62
C SER A 5 10.56 -0.12 -13.90
N MET A 6 10.96 -0.80 -14.97
CA MET A 6 11.24 -0.22 -16.29
C MET A 6 10.00 -0.14 -17.22
N LYS A 7 8.80 -0.53 -16.75
CA LYS A 7 7.60 -0.52 -17.57
C LYS A 7 7.05 0.90 -17.72
N TRP A 8 6.96 1.39 -18.95
CA TRP A 8 6.44 2.74 -19.26
C TRP A 8 4.93 2.79 -19.51
N ILE A 9 4.26 1.64 -19.66
CA ILE A 9 2.82 1.57 -19.96
C ILE A 9 2.12 0.45 -19.16
N ASN A 10 0.92 0.73 -18.64
CA ASN A 10 -0.05 -0.23 -18.09
C ASN A 10 0.51 -1.36 -17.21
N PRO A 11 0.90 -1.10 -15.95
CA PRO A 11 1.03 0.21 -15.31
C PRO A 11 2.37 0.87 -15.65
N PRO A 12 2.43 2.22 -15.74
CA PRO A 12 3.61 2.94 -16.18
C PRO A 12 4.60 3.21 -15.01
N VAL A 13 5.07 2.15 -14.34
CA VAL A 13 5.91 2.23 -13.14
C VAL A 13 7.16 3.12 -13.34
N ALA A 14 7.83 3.01 -14.49
CA ALA A 14 9.00 3.84 -14.80
C ALA A 14 8.65 5.33 -14.85
N TYR A 15 7.52 5.66 -15.47
CA TYR A 15 7.02 7.02 -15.54
C TYR A 15 6.60 7.54 -14.16
N MET A 16 5.98 6.69 -13.33
CA MET A 16 5.61 7.04 -11.95
C MET A 16 6.85 7.41 -11.13
N LEU A 17 7.94 6.63 -11.23
CA LEU A 17 9.20 6.95 -10.56
C LEU A 17 9.82 8.23 -11.13
N HIS A 18 9.90 8.36 -12.45
CA HIS A 18 10.43 9.56 -13.11
C HIS A 18 9.67 10.83 -12.71
N ALA A 19 8.35 10.76 -12.61
CA ALA A 19 7.52 11.88 -12.18
C ALA A 19 7.57 12.11 -10.66
N GLY A 20 7.54 11.05 -9.86
CA GLY A 20 7.41 11.15 -8.41
C GLY A 20 8.71 11.48 -7.67
N VAL A 21 9.79 10.76 -7.99
CA VAL A 21 11.04 10.81 -7.21
C VAL A 21 11.67 12.21 -7.20
N PRO A 22 11.82 12.94 -8.32
CA PRO A 22 12.40 14.28 -8.28
C PRO A 22 11.60 15.25 -7.39
N ARG A 23 10.28 15.08 -7.29
CA ARG A 23 9.43 15.91 -6.43
C ARG A 23 9.60 15.55 -4.95
N LEU A 24 9.78 14.27 -4.62
CA LEU A 24 10.11 13.83 -3.26
C LEU A 24 11.47 14.38 -2.83
N LEU A 25 12.49 14.28 -3.69
CA LEU A 25 13.81 14.85 -3.44
C LEU A 25 13.75 16.37 -3.25
N ALA A 26 13.04 17.08 -4.12
CA ALA A 26 12.85 18.54 -3.99
C ALA A 26 12.06 18.92 -2.72
N ALA A 27 11.16 18.05 -2.26
CA ALA A 27 10.45 18.23 -1.01
C ALA A 27 11.34 17.97 0.22
N GLY A 28 12.55 17.42 0.05
CA GLY A 28 13.51 17.18 1.11
C GLY A 28 13.12 16.06 2.08
N VAL A 29 12.27 15.12 1.65
CA VAL A 29 11.83 14.00 2.51
C VAL A 29 12.99 13.01 2.74
N HIS A 30 13.02 12.40 3.92
CA HIS A 30 13.88 11.26 4.16
C HIS A 30 13.29 10.00 3.52
N LEU A 31 14.08 9.30 2.71
CA LEU A 31 13.77 7.99 2.15
C LEU A 31 14.72 6.99 2.84
N PRO A 32 14.27 6.29 3.89
CA PRO A 32 15.14 5.44 4.69
C PRO A 32 15.99 4.49 3.83
N CYS A 33 17.30 4.50 4.08
CA CYS A 33 18.33 3.72 3.37
C CYS A 33 18.58 4.07 1.88
N LEU A 34 17.83 5.01 1.30
CA LEU A 34 17.99 5.45 -0.10
C LEU A 34 18.47 6.90 -0.20
N HIS A 35 17.93 7.79 0.63
CA HIS A 35 18.24 9.22 0.59
C HIS A 35 18.07 9.87 1.96
N ASP A 36 19.13 10.52 2.43
CA ASP A 36 19.11 11.34 3.63
C ASP A 36 18.38 12.66 3.35
N GLY A 37 17.38 12.96 4.17
CA GLY A 37 16.56 14.16 4.09
C GLY A 37 16.08 14.57 5.47
N ASP A 38 14.98 15.32 5.54
CA ASP A 38 14.34 15.67 6.80
C ASP A 38 13.75 14.44 7.48
N SER A 39 14.34 14.04 8.62
CA SER A 39 13.92 12.86 9.40
C SER A 39 12.54 13.00 10.04
N HIS A 40 11.96 14.20 10.07
CA HIS A 40 10.57 14.43 10.46
C HIS A 40 9.59 14.24 9.29
N ARG A 41 10.08 14.11 8.05
CA ARG A 41 9.27 13.97 6.84
C ARG A 41 9.72 12.72 6.09
N VAL A 42 9.19 11.57 6.50
CA VAL A 42 9.62 10.27 6.00
C VAL A 42 8.69 9.80 4.88
N ALA A 43 9.28 9.38 3.76
CA ALA A 43 8.57 8.73 2.66
C ALA A 43 8.93 7.24 2.62
N LEU A 44 7.89 6.40 2.56
CA LEU A 44 7.99 4.94 2.54
C LEU A 44 7.22 4.40 1.33
N GLU A 45 7.73 3.36 0.70
CA GLU A 45 7.00 2.66 -0.35
C GLU A 45 6.10 1.59 0.26
N ALA A 46 4.81 1.64 -0.06
CA ALA A 46 3.81 0.67 0.38
C ALA A 46 3.17 -0.01 -0.84
N TYR A 47 2.70 -1.24 -0.67
CA TYR A 47 2.05 -2.00 -1.73
C TYR A 47 0.78 -2.68 -1.21
N PRO A 48 -0.41 -2.16 -1.55
CA PRO A 48 -1.66 -2.62 -0.95
C PRO A 48 -1.96 -4.08 -1.33
N GLY A 49 -1.55 -4.48 -2.54
CA GLY A 49 -1.70 -5.84 -3.03
C GLY A 49 -0.88 -6.88 -2.27
N LEU A 50 0.12 -6.49 -1.48
CA LEU A 50 0.83 -7.41 -0.59
C LEU A 50 -0.08 -7.82 0.57
N LEU A 51 -0.62 -6.83 1.29
CA LEU A 51 -1.47 -7.06 2.45
C LEU A 51 -2.83 -7.65 2.06
N ALA A 52 -3.43 -7.22 0.96
CA ALA A 52 -4.70 -7.76 0.49
C ALA A 52 -4.61 -9.26 0.16
N ARG A 53 -3.49 -9.73 -0.40
CA ARG A 53 -3.28 -11.15 -0.74
C ARG A 53 -3.17 -12.05 0.48
N GLU A 54 -2.70 -11.52 1.60
CA GLU A 54 -2.65 -12.25 2.87
C GLU A 54 -4.05 -12.71 3.31
N VAL A 55 -5.05 -11.84 3.12
CA VAL A 55 -6.45 -12.11 3.51
C VAL A 55 -7.22 -12.83 2.40
N LEU A 56 -7.06 -12.40 1.15
CA LEU A 56 -7.91 -12.83 0.04
C LEU A 56 -7.31 -13.95 -0.83
N GLY A 57 -6.02 -14.25 -0.64
CA GLY A 57 -5.26 -15.11 -1.55
C GLY A 57 -5.27 -14.55 -2.97
N ASN A 58 -5.76 -15.37 -3.91
CA ASN A 58 -5.83 -15.00 -5.33
C ASN A 58 -7.14 -14.29 -5.73
N ARG A 59 -8.08 -14.09 -4.80
CA ARG A 59 -9.34 -13.39 -5.10
C ARG A 59 -9.07 -11.91 -5.36
N SER A 60 -9.59 -11.42 -6.47
CA SER A 60 -9.57 -9.99 -6.79
C SER A 60 -10.72 -9.29 -6.07
N TYR A 61 -10.46 -8.11 -5.50
CA TYR A 61 -11.49 -7.28 -4.85
C TYR A 61 -11.84 -6.02 -5.66
N LYS A 62 -11.11 -5.75 -6.75
CA LYS A 62 -11.23 -4.51 -7.51
C LYS A 62 -11.07 -4.69 -9.02
N SER A 63 -11.61 -3.75 -9.79
CA SER A 63 -11.41 -3.67 -11.24
C SER A 63 -11.85 -2.31 -11.79
N ASP A 64 -11.00 -1.69 -12.60
CA ASP A 64 -11.34 -0.46 -13.35
C ASP A 64 -12.37 -0.71 -14.44
N ASP A 65 -12.38 -1.93 -14.99
CA ASP A 65 -13.39 -2.36 -15.96
C ASP A 65 -14.74 -2.56 -15.26
N LYS A 66 -15.72 -1.69 -15.57
CA LYS A 66 -17.09 -1.73 -15.03
C LYS A 66 -17.77 -3.09 -15.24
N ALA A 67 -17.53 -3.76 -16.36
CA ALA A 67 -18.13 -5.07 -16.63
C ALA A 67 -17.62 -6.17 -15.67
N LYS A 68 -16.46 -5.92 -15.05
CA LYS A 68 -15.84 -6.81 -14.07
C LYS A 68 -16.15 -6.41 -12.63
N GLN A 69 -17.00 -5.42 -12.37
CA GLN A 69 -17.41 -5.06 -11.00
C GLN A 69 -18.49 -6.03 -10.50
N THR A 70 -18.08 -7.26 -10.21
CA THR A 70 -18.98 -8.38 -9.91
C THR A 70 -19.36 -8.47 -8.43
N PRO A 71 -20.45 -9.19 -8.09
CA PRO A 71 -20.79 -9.52 -6.70
C PRO A 71 -19.66 -10.21 -5.93
N ASP A 72 -18.88 -11.08 -6.58
CA ASP A 72 -17.73 -11.74 -5.94
C ASP A 72 -16.66 -10.76 -5.49
N ARG A 73 -16.38 -9.71 -6.29
CA ARG A 73 -15.45 -8.64 -5.90
C ARG A 73 -15.99 -7.80 -4.75
N LEU A 74 -17.30 -7.55 -4.74
CA LEU A 74 -17.96 -6.89 -3.60
C LEU A 74 -17.82 -7.71 -2.31
N ILE A 75 -18.05 -9.02 -2.39
CA ILE A 75 -17.84 -9.93 -1.25
C ILE A 75 -16.37 -9.90 -0.81
N ALA A 76 -15.42 -9.97 -1.74
CA ALA A 76 -13.99 -9.88 -1.42
C ALA A 76 -13.61 -8.54 -0.73
N ARG A 77 -14.20 -7.40 -1.12
CA ARG A 77 -14.00 -6.13 -0.39
C ARG A 77 -14.55 -6.20 1.03
N LYS A 78 -15.77 -6.73 1.22
CA LYS A 78 -16.38 -6.88 2.56
C LYS A 78 -15.58 -7.82 3.46
N ASP A 79 -15.11 -8.95 2.93
CA ASP A 79 -14.23 -9.89 3.63
C ASP A 79 -12.94 -9.19 4.07
N LEU A 80 -12.30 -8.46 3.14
CA LEU A 80 -11.06 -7.75 3.42
C LEU A 80 -11.24 -6.68 4.51
N ILE A 81 -12.24 -5.81 4.36
CA ILE A 81 -12.51 -4.77 5.36
C ILE A 81 -12.79 -5.38 6.75
N THR A 82 -13.55 -6.48 6.80
CA THR A 82 -13.85 -7.20 8.05
C THR A 82 -12.57 -7.75 8.68
N ALA A 83 -11.69 -8.37 7.90
CA ALA A 83 -10.41 -8.88 8.40
C ALA A 83 -9.53 -7.75 8.96
N LEU A 84 -9.49 -6.60 8.28
CA LEU A 84 -8.73 -5.43 8.74
C LEU A 84 -9.28 -4.85 10.06
N GLU A 85 -10.60 -4.77 10.24
CA GLU A 85 -11.19 -4.29 11.50
C GLU A 85 -10.93 -5.23 12.69
N HIS A 86 -10.84 -6.53 12.43
CA HIS A 86 -10.50 -7.54 13.43
C HIS A 86 -8.99 -7.70 13.63
N GLY A 87 -8.16 -7.03 12.81
CA GLY A 87 -6.70 -7.12 12.87
C GLY A 87 -6.16 -8.49 12.48
N GLN A 88 -6.83 -9.16 11.55
CA GLN A 88 -6.49 -10.49 11.05
C GLN A 88 -5.41 -10.43 9.96
N THR A 89 -4.35 -9.67 10.24
CA THR A 89 -3.14 -9.63 9.42
C THR A 89 -1.93 -9.74 10.33
N ARG A 90 -0.79 -10.16 9.81
CA ARG A 90 0.49 -10.23 10.55
C ARG A 90 0.96 -8.88 11.07
N LEU A 91 0.40 -7.77 10.59
CA LEU A 91 0.73 -6.43 11.09
C LEU A 91 0.19 -6.19 12.51
N GLY A 92 -0.78 -6.99 12.99
CA GLY A 92 -1.35 -6.85 14.33
C GLY A 92 -2.11 -5.53 14.56
N LEU A 93 -2.43 -4.79 13.49
CA LEU A 93 -3.16 -3.53 13.55
C LEU A 93 -4.65 -3.74 13.26
N ARG A 94 -5.50 -2.96 13.92
CA ARG A 94 -6.95 -2.95 13.69
C ARG A 94 -7.38 -1.66 13.01
N LEU A 95 -8.08 -1.79 11.89
CA LEU A 95 -8.77 -0.67 11.25
C LEU A 95 -9.99 -0.27 12.09
N LYS A 96 -10.15 1.01 12.36
CA LYS A 96 -11.36 1.56 12.97
C LYS A 96 -11.96 2.59 12.03
N VAL A 97 -13.16 2.31 11.53
CA VAL A 97 -13.90 3.18 10.62
C VAL A 97 -15.33 3.35 11.11
N SER A 98 -15.97 4.45 10.74
CA SER A 98 -17.41 4.61 10.92
C SER A 98 -18.19 3.73 9.94
N HIS A 99 -19.50 3.56 10.16
CA HIS A 99 -20.36 2.84 9.22
C HIS A 99 -20.32 3.47 7.82
N ALA A 100 -20.42 4.80 7.74
CA ALA A 100 -20.36 5.53 6.46
C ALA A 100 -19.01 5.35 5.74
N GLN A 101 -17.89 5.30 6.46
CA GLN A 101 -16.58 5.02 5.88
C GLN A 101 -16.48 3.58 5.39
N ARG A 102 -17.01 2.62 6.16
CA ARG A 102 -17.07 1.21 5.77
C ARG A 102 -17.87 1.03 4.47
N ASP A 103 -19.01 1.70 4.35
CA ASP A 103 -19.84 1.66 3.14
C ASP A 103 -19.10 2.28 1.96
N ALA A 104 -18.47 3.45 2.14
CA ALA A 104 -17.67 4.09 1.09
C ALA A 104 -16.53 3.18 0.58
N LEU A 105 -15.84 2.47 1.47
CA LEU A 105 -14.79 1.51 1.10
C LEU A 105 -15.36 0.27 0.37
N THR A 106 -16.57 -0.14 0.73
CA THR A 106 -17.24 -1.30 0.15
C THR A 106 -17.79 -1.01 -1.24
N ASP A 107 -18.34 0.20 -1.43
CA ASP A 107 -19.01 0.63 -2.65
C ASP A 107 -18.02 1.09 -3.74
N ASP A 108 -16.78 1.42 -3.35
CA ASP A 108 -15.70 1.72 -4.29
C ASP A 108 -15.21 0.46 -5.03
N ALA A 109 -15.80 0.19 -6.19
CA ALA A 109 -15.46 -0.96 -7.02
C ALA A 109 -14.11 -0.85 -7.74
N SER A 110 -13.56 0.37 -7.87
CA SER A 110 -12.19 0.59 -8.37
C SER A 110 -11.15 0.15 -7.34
N GLY A 111 -11.51 0.17 -6.06
CA GLY A 111 -10.67 -0.26 -4.95
C GLY A 111 -9.65 0.76 -4.50
N ASP A 112 -9.59 1.95 -5.11
CA ASP A 112 -8.60 2.99 -4.82
C ASP A 112 -8.64 3.42 -3.35
N SER A 113 -9.84 3.58 -2.80
CA SER A 113 -10.01 3.95 -1.39
C SER A 113 -9.51 2.85 -0.45
N LEU A 114 -9.73 1.58 -0.82
CA LEU A 114 -9.28 0.44 -0.04
C LEU A 114 -7.76 0.23 -0.18
N ASP A 115 -7.18 0.48 -1.34
CA ASP A 115 -5.73 0.53 -1.54
C ASP A 115 -5.08 1.57 -0.63
N ALA A 116 -5.66 2.78 -0.56
CA ALA A 116 -5.17 3.84 0.30
C ALA A 116 -5.21 3.42 1.78
N VAL A 117 -6.28 2.75 2.22
CA VAL A 117 -6.38 2.20 3.59
C VAL A 117 -5.32 1.13 3.84
N LEU A 118 -5.09 0.20 2.90
CA LEU A 118 -4.05 -0.82 3.04
C LEU A 118 -2.65 -0.20 3.15
N CYS A 119 -2.35 0.81 2.32
CA CYS A 119 -1.11 1.57 2.41
C CYS A 119 -0.98 2.32 3.74
N LEU A 120 -2.09 2.91 4.24
CA LEU A 120 -2.14 3.56 5.55
C LEU A 120 -1.81 2.58 6.69
N LEU A 121 -2.32 1.35 6.64
CA LEU A 121 -1.98 0.33 7.63
C LEU A 121 -0.49 -0.04 7.59
N GLN A 122 0.09 -0.18 6.38
CA GLN A 122 1.52 -0.43 6.24
C GLN A 122 2.36 0.73 6.79
N ALA A 123 1.96 1.98 6.52
CA ALA A 123 2.62 3.16 7.05
C ALA A 123 2.49 3.25 8.59
N ALA A 124 1.32 2.94 9.15
CA ALA A 124 1.10 2.90 10.59
C ALA A 124 1.96 1.83 11.27
N TRP A 125 2.08 0.64 10.66
CA TRP A 125 2.96 -0.41 11.14
C TRP A 125 4.43 0.02 11.12
N ALA A 126 4.87 0.63 10.02
CA ALA A 126 6.22 1.13 9.87
C ALA A 126 6.55 2.24 10.90
N ALA A 127 5.59 3.12 11.19
CA ALA A 127 5.71 4.13 12.23
C ALA A 127 5.87 3.53 13.63
N GLN A 128 5.24 2.39 13.93
CA GLN A 128 5.45 1.67 15.19
C GLN A 128 6.84 1.04 15.30
N GLN A 129 7.43 0.60 14.18
CA GLN A 129 8.81 0.10 14.17
C GLN A 129 9.83 1.22 14.41
N GLY A 130 9.55 2.42 13.91
CA GLY A 130 10.32 3.62 14.18
C GLY A 130 11.73 3.64 13.58
N LEU A 131 12.52 4.62 14.01
CA LEU A 131 13.89 4.83 13.52
C LEU A 131 14.83 3.67 13.87
N PRO A 132 15.89 3.43 13.06
CA PRO A 132 16.24 4.18 11.86
C PRO A 132 15.60 3.66 10.57
N ARG A 133 14.99 2.46 10.59
CA ARG A 133 14.62 1.73 9.36
C ARG A 133 13.12 1.54 9.16
N TYR A 134 12.27 1.90 10.11
CA TYR A 134 10.82 1.78 9.99
C TYR A 134 10.35 0.37 9.60
N GLY A 135 11.06 -0.66 10.10
CA GLY A 135 10.79 -2.07 9.80
C GLY A 135 11.42 -2.59 8.51
N LEU A 136 12.22 -1.79 7.80
CA LEU A 136 12.99 -2.25 6.63
C LEU A 136 14.17 -3.14 7.05
N PRO A 137 14.46 -4.21 6.29
CA PRO A 137 15.53 -5.14 6.62
C PRO A 137 16.91 -4.46 6.52
N PRO A 138 17.88 -4.81 7.39
CA PRO A 138 19.21 -4.20 7.36
C PRO A 138 20.00 -4.55 6.10
N GLU A 139 19.70 -5.68 5.46
CA GLU A 139 20.31 -6.18 4.22
C GLU A 139 19.65 -5.69 2.92
N MET A 140 18.73 -4.71 2.99
CA MET A 140 18.12 -4.11 1.81
C MET A 140 19.17 -3.52 0.86
N ASP A 141 18.98 -3.74 -0.44
CA ASP A 141 19.78 -3.10 -1.49
C ASP A 141 19.44 -1.60 -1.58
N PRO A 142 20.41 -0.69 -1.36
CA PRO A 142 20.20 0.75 -1.46
C PRO A 142 19.95 1.25 -2.89
N LEU A 143 20.03 0.40 -3.91
CA LEU A 143 19.68 0.74 -5.30
C LEU A 143 18.24 0.38 -5.65
N GLU A 144 17.73 -0.73 -5.11
CA GLU A 144 16.40 -1.24 -5.46
C GLU A 144 15.29 -0.67 -4.56
N GLY A 145 15.63 -0.30 -3.32
CA GLY A 145 14.64 0.09 -2.32
C GLY A 145 13.83 -1.09 -1.79
N TRP A 146 12.79 -0.81 -1.01
CA TRP A 146 11.97 -1.86 -0.40
C TRP A 146 10.56 -1.40 -0.09
N ILE A 147 9.60 -2.30 -0.32
CA ILE A 147 8.21 -2.12 0.06
C ILE A 147 8.09 -2.44 1.54
N VAL A 148 7.60 -1.49 2.35
CA VAL A 148 7.39 -1.75 3.77
C VAL A 148 6.49 -2.96 3.96
N THR A 149 6.81 -3.77 4.97
CA THR A 149 6.18 -5.06 5.28
C THR A 149 6.45 -6.20 4.28
N ALA A 150 7.17 -6.02 3.17
CA ALA A 150 7.49 -7.14 2.27
C ALA A 150 8.28 -8.27 2.94
#